data_AF-A0A0L0UPS5-F1
#
_entry.id   AF-A0A0L0UPS5-F1
#
_cell.length_a   1.000
_cell.length_b   1.000
_cell.length_c   1.000
_cell.angle_alpha   90.00
_cell.angle_beta   90.00
_cell.angle_gamma   90.00
#
_symmetry.space_group_name_H-M   'P 1'
#
loop_
_entity.id
_entity.type
_entity.pdbx_description
1 polymer ?
#
loop_
_entity_poly.entity_id
_entity_poly.type
_entity_poly.pdbx_seq_one_letter_code
_entity_poly.pdbx_strand_id
1 'polypeptide(L)'
;MLASPHHLVLVALLTGAWLARITLAQVTCDSHEIVDKKQCAQAISQIVYDKPKNTLDRVSTIFMKRSGNCTILVDNPDEALVTKKQIEAGFVSIFDKCQSREGTVALSDMANLQVNYYQSYRADYYFPPQNLTCGLNTNAPSTVEKDCQDVFESYLADGEGRLINDDHHPSNYMTKSFKTCT
;
A
#
# COMPACT_ATOMS: atom_id res chain seq x y z
N MET A 1 60.82 44.15 30.36
CA MET A 1 59.53 44.66 29.81
C MET A 1 59.65 44.56 28.29
N LEU A 2 58.86 43.84 27.50
CA LEU A 2 57.64 43.02 27.60
C LEU A 2 57.77 41.94 26.50
N ALA A 3 57.64 40.65 26.80
CA ALA A 3 56.47 39.80 26.55
C ALA A 3 55.97 39.71 25.07
N SER A 4 56.02 38.48 24.53
CA SER A 4 55.45 37.96 23.27
C SER A 4 53.91 38.10 23.22
N PRO A 5 53.18 37.89 22.08
CA PRO A 5 52.96 36.52 21.57
C PRO A 5 52.74 36.32 20.06
N HIS A 6 52.82 35.04 19.71
CA HIS A 6 52.60 34.38 18.43
C HIS A 6 51.14 34.46 17.92
N HIS A 7 50.97 34.56 16.60
CA HIS A 7 49.69 34.28 15.94
C HIS A 7 49.78 32.96 15.16
N LEU A 8 49.36 31.88 15.83
CA LEU A 8 48.98 30.61 15.20
C LEU A 8 47.56 30.76 14.65
N VAL A 9 47.42 30.86 13.34
CA VAL A 9 46.11 30.83 12.66
C VAL A 9 45.73 29.36 12.45
N LEU A 10 44.83 28.85 13.30
CA LEU A 10 44.21 27.54 13.14
C LEU A 10 42.99 27.69 12.21
N VAL A 11 43.13 27.27 10.96
CA VAL A 11 41.99 27.14 10.03
C VAL A 11 41.28 25.83 10.33
N ALA A 12 40.21 25.89 11.11
CA ALA A 12 39.33 24.74 11.32
C ALA A 12 38.45 24.54 10.08
N LEU A 13 38.82 23.57 9.23
CA LEU A 13 37.96 23.05 8.17
C LEU A 13 36.83 22.23 8.82
N LEU A 14 35.71 22.90 9.11
CA LEU A 14 34.46 22.23 9.42
C LEU A 14 33.86 21.69 8.12
N THR A 15 34.26 20.49 7.72
CA THR A 15 33.49 19.70 6.75
C THR A 15 32.18 19.34 7.41
N GLY A 16 31.15 20.15 7.16
CA GLY A 16 29.77 19.86 7.54
C GLY A 16 29.30 18.62 6.81
N ALA A 17 29.55 17.44 7.39
CA ALA A 17 28.82 16.25 7.07
C ALA A 17 27.36 16.54 7.43
N TRP A 18 26.55 16.88 6.42
CA TRP A 18 25.11 16.82 6.53
C TRP A 18 24.76 15.36 6.83
N LEU A 19 24.67 15.05 8.12
CA LEU A 19 23.92 13.89 8.59
C LEU A 19 22.48 14.14 8.12
N ALA A 20 22.13 13.57 6.97
CA ALA A 20 20.75 13.43 6.58
C ALA A 20 20.04 12.85 7.80
N ARG A 21 19.12 13.63 8.39
CA ARG A 21 18.29 13.14 9.49
C ARG A 21 17.56 11.93 8.93
N ILE A 22 18.03 10.73 9.30
CA ILE A 22 17.25 9.52 9.16
C ILE A 22 16.16 9.67 10.22
N THR A 23 15.12 10.42 9.91
CA THR A 23 13.85 10.27 10.61
C THR A 23 13.42 8.86 10.28
N LEU A 24 13.74 7.91 11.16
CA LEU A 24 13.17 6.57 11.13
C LEU A 24 11.67 6.78 11.07
N ALA A 25 11.05 6.46 9.94
CA ALA A 25 9.61 6.50 9.81
C ALA A 25 9.03 5.75 11.00
N GLN A 26 8.15 6.41 11.76
CA GLN A 26 7.69 5.87 13.03
C GLN A 26 6.85 4.62 12.73
N VAL A 27 7.43 3.45 13.02
CA VAL A 27 6.72 2.18 12.95
C VAL A 27 5.83 2.05 14.19
N THR A 28 4.55 1.78 13.97
CA THR A 28 3.57 1.47 15.02
C THR A 28 3.25 -0.01 14.94
N CYS A 29 3.27 -0.72 16.07
CA CYS A 29 2.92 -2.13 16.14
C CYS A 29 1.52 -2.29 16.72
N ASP A 30 0.73 -3.16 16.13
CA ASP A 30 -0.52 -3.62 16.72
C ASP A 30 -0.26 -4.97 17.41
N SER A 31 -0.86 -5.18 18.58
CA SER A 31 -0.61 -6.34 19.42
C SER A 31 -1.65 -7.45 19.29
N HIS A 32 -2.67 -7.27 18.45
CA HIS A 32 -3.82 -8.16 18.43
C HIS A 32 -3.54 -9.51 17.77
N GLU A 33 -2.95 -9.56 16.57
CA GLU A 33 -2.76 -10.83 15.84
C GLU A 33 -1.30 -11.10 15.41
N ILE A 34 -1.03 -12.39 15.14
CA ILE A 34 0.26 -12.87 14.62
C ILE A 34 0.14 -13.13 13.12
N VAL A 35 1.08 -12.57 12.36
CA VAL A 35 1.21 -12.76 10.92
C VAL A 35 2.41 -13.64 10.57
N ASP A 36 2.28 -14.46 9.52
CA ASP A 36 3.41 -15.23 9.00
C ASP A 36 4.25 -14.36 8.05
N LYS A 37 5.52 -14.10 8.42
CA LYS A 37 6.44 -13.26 7.63
C LYS A 37 6.64 -13.76 6.20
N LYS A 38 6.66 -15.07 5.96
CA LYS A 38 6.85 -15.63 4.60
C LYS A 38 5.61 -15.40 3.75
N GLN A 39 4.43 -15.57 4.35
CA GLN A 39 3.17 -15.26 3.68
C GLN A 39 3.08 -13.76 3.38
N CYS A 40 3.46 -12.89 4.32
CA CYS A 40 3.53 -11.45 4.06
C CYS A 40 4.54 -11.10 2.95
N ALA A 41 5.69 -11.78 2.89
CA ALA A 41 6.67 -11.60 1.81
C ALA A 41 6.12 -12.05 0.45
N GLN A 42 5.27 -13.07 0.42
CA GLN A 42 4.55 -13.47 -0.79
C GLN A 42 3.42 -12.50 -1.15
N ALA A 43 2.78 -11.86 -0.17
CA ALA A 43 1.76 -10.85 -0.42
C ALA A 43 2.37 -9.58 -1.03
N ILE A 44 3.45 -9.05 -0.43
CA ILE A 44 4.10 -7.82 -0.92
C ILE A 44 4.72 -7.98 -2.31
N SER A 45 5.14 -9.19 -2.68
CA SER A 45 5.70 -9.46 -4.02
C SER A 45 4.65 -9.43 -5.13
N GLN A 46 3.36 -9.48 -4.79
CA GLN A 46 2.26 -9.36 -5.74
C GLN A 46 1.89 -7.90 -6.06
N ILE A 47 2.52 -6.91 -5.40
CA ILE A 47 2.35 -5.50 -5.75
C ILE A 47 2.96 -5.25 -7.13
N VAL A 48 2.16 -4.68 -8.02
CA VAL A 48 2.57 -4.32 -9.37
C VAL A 48 3.06 -2.87 -9.37
N TYR A 49 4.15 -2.62 -10.10
CA TYR A 49 4.82 -1.32 -10.13
C TYR A 49 5.02 -0.85 -11.55
N ASP A 50 4.75 0.43 -11.80
CA ASP A 50 5.00 1.07 -13.08
C ASP A 50 6.49 1.06 -13.41
N LYS A 51 6.78 0.60 -14.63
CA LYS A 51 8.13 0.55 -15.19
C LYS A 51 8.40 1.79 -16.04
N PRO A 52 9.68 2.23 -16.13
CA PRO A 52 10.87 1.65 -15.53
C PRO A 52 11.16 2.12 -14.09
N LYS A 53 10.40 3.11 -13.59
CA LYS A 53 10.72 3.81 -12.34
C LYS A 53 10.48 2.98 -11.06
N ASN A 54 9.79 1.84 -11.17
CA ASN A 54 9.41 0.98 -10.04
C ASN A 54 8.63 1.76 -8.97
N THR A 55 7.63 2.51 -9.41
CA THR A 55 6.74 3.29 -8.54
C THR A 55 5.38 2.63 -8.50
N LEU A 56 4.60 2.88 -7.45
CA LEU A 56 3.19 2.56 -7.50
C LEU A 56 2.53 3.31 -8.67
N ASP A 57 1.53 2.66 -9.25
CA ASP A 57 0.58 3.33 -10.11
C ASP A 57 -0.03 4.52 -9.35
N ARG A 58 -0.29 5.62 -10.04
CA ARG A 58 -0.82 6.85 -9.43
C ARG A 58 -2.31 7.02 -9.64
N VAL A 59 -2.96 6.08 -10.32
CA VAL A 59 -4.41 6.06 -10.52
C VAL A 59 -5.04 5.44 -9.28
N SER A 60 -4.57 4.26 -8.85
CA SER A 60 -5.04 3.60 -7.62
C SER A 60 -4.54 4.30 -6.35
N THR A 61 -5.46 4.52 -5.40
CA THR A 61 -5.14 5.09 -4.09
C THR A 61 -4.92 4.05 -3.01
N ILE A 62 -5.37 2.81 -3.22
CA ILE A 62 -5.23 1.69 -2.28
C ILE A 62 -4.71 0.46 -3.02
N PHE A 63 -3.69 -0.17 -2.48
CA PHE A 63 -3.10 -1.41 -3.00
C PHE A 63 -3.15 -2.47 -1.92
N MET A 64 -4.00 -3.47 -2.11
CA MET A 64 -4.12 -4.58 -1.16
C MET A 64 -3.71 -5.90 -1.80
N LYS A 65 -2.86 -6.66 -1.10
CA LYS A 65 -2.42 -8.00 -1.52
C LYS A 65 -2.48 -8.96 -0.36
N ARG A 66 -2.79 -10.23 -0.63
CA ARG A 66 -2.93 -11.27 0.39
C ARG A 66 -2.11 -12.50 0.03
N SER A 67 -1.57 -13.15 1.05
CA SER A 67 -1.18 -14.56 0.98
C SER A 67 -1.42 -15.20 2.33
N GLY A 68 -2.04 -16.38 2.34
CA GLY A 68 -2.40 -17.08 3.58
C GLY A 68 -3.13 -16.19 4.59
N ASN A 69 -2.55 -16.05 5.78
CA ASN A 69 -3.09 -15.25 6.89
C ASN A 69 -2.65 -13.79 6.89
N CYS A 70 -1.86 -13.34 5.90
CA CYS A 70 -1.30 -12.02 5.86
C CYS A 70 -1.87 -11.16 4.73
N THR A 71 -2.19 -9.92 5.06
CA THR A 71 -2.60 -8.87 4.15
C THR A 71 -1.57 -7.73 4.19
N ILE A 72 -1.17 -7.27 3.01
CA ILE A 72 -0.38 -6.06 2.82
C ILE A 72 -1.30 -4.99 2.27
N LEU A 73 -1.33 -3.83 2.91
CA LEU A 73 -2.04 -2.64 2.45
C LEU A 73 -1.03 -1.53 2.21
N VAL A 74 -1.06 -0.93 1.02
CA VAL A 74 -0.46 0.39 0.81
C VAL A 74 -1.60 1.36 0.55
N ASP A 75 -1.74 2.32 1.43
CA ASP A 75 -2.71 3.40 1.34
C ASP A 75 -1.98 4.68 0.91
N ASN A 76 -2.39 5.25 -0.22
CA ASN A 76 -1.77 6.37 -0.91
C ASN A 76 -2.84 7.32 -1.49
N PRO A 77 -3.66 7.95 -0.64
CA PRO A 77 -4.82 8.75 -1.05
C PRO A 77 -4.43 9.96 -1.91
N ASP A 78 -3.24 10.53 -1.69
CA ASP A 78 -2.77 11.73 -2.39
C ASP A 78 -1.96 11.42 -3.66
N GLU A 79 -2.00 10.17 -4.13
CA GLU A 79 -1.28 9.73 -5.32
C GLU A 79 0.23 10.07 -5.25
N ALA A 80 0.80 9.99 -4.04
CA ALA A 80 2.19 10.35 -3.80
C ALA A 80 3.13 9.42 -4.58
N LEU A 81 4.30 9.94 -4.93
CA LEU A 81 5.34 9.16 -5.62
C LEU A 81 5.97 8.17 -4.64
N VAL A 82 5.39 6.97 -4.53
CA VAL A 82 5.89 5.89 -3.69
C VAL A 82 6.66 4.89 -4.54
N THR A 83 7.91 4.63 -4.16
CA THR A 83 8.78 3.66 -4.82
C THR A 83 8.67 2.27 -4.20
N LYS A 84 8.92 1.24 -5.01
CA LYS A 84 9.11 -0.15 -4.54
C LYS A 84 10.10 -0.23 -3.39
N LYS A 85 11.21 0.52 -3.47
CA LYS A 85 12.25 0.55 -2.44
C LYS A 85 11.71 1.09 -1.10
N GLN A 86 10.87 2.12 -1.12
CA GLN A 86 10.24 2.64 0.12
C GLN A 86 9.33 1.58 0.75
N ILE A 87 8.53 0.88 -0.07
CA ILE A 87 7.63 -0.19 0.40
C ILE A 87 8.42 -1.36 0.98
N GLU A 88 9.47 -1.83 0.29
CA GLU A 88 10.32 -2.92 0.78
C GLU A 88 11.07 -2.55 2.06
N ALA A 89 11.59 -1.32 2.15
CA ALA A 89 12.23 -0.82 3.37
C ALA A 89 11.23 -0.70 4.53
N GLY A 90 10.03 -0.19 4.27
CA GLY A 90 8.94 -0.10 5.24
C GLY A 90 8.56 -1.50 5.76
N PHE A 91 8.40 -2.46 4.87
CA PHE A 91 8.09 -3.85 5.21
C PHE A 91 9.13 -4.46 6.15
N VAL A 92 10.42 -4.30 5.82
CA VAL A 92 11.51 -4.76 6.69
C VAL A 92 11.43 -4.07 8.06
N SER A 93 11.24 -2.75 8.08
CA SER A 93 11.18 -2.00 9.35
C SER A 93 10.03 -2.43 10.27
N ILE A 94 8.89 -2.84 9.71
CA ILE A 94 7.77 -3.39 10.48
C ILE A 94 8.18 -4.70 11.15
N PHE A 95 8.74 -5.65 10.40
CA PHE A 95 9.15 -6.94 10.98
C PHE A 95 10.35 -6.82 11.94
N ASP A 96 11.22 -5.81 11.76
CA ASP A 96 12.33 -5.55 12.67
C ASP A 96 11.84 -5.03 14.03
N LYS A 97 10.79 -4.19 14.04
CA LYS A 97 10.25 -3.60 15.27
C LYS A 97 9.13 -4.42 15.91
N CYS A 98 8.20 -4.91 15.09
CA CYS A 98 6.98 -5.59 15.51
C CYS A 98 7.11 -7.11 15.51
N GLN A 99 8.25 -7.64 15.04
CA GLN A 99 8.50 -9.08 14.94
C GLN A 99 7.42 -9.74 14.06
N SER A 100 6.67 -10.72 14.58
CA SER A 100 5.60 -11.41 13.85
C SER A 100 4.22 -10.79 14.05
N ARG A 101 4.13 -9.54 14.50
CA ARG A 101 2.86 -8.86 14.75
C ARG A 101 2.53 -7.89 13.61
N GLU A 102 1.26 -7.51 13.58
CA GLU A 102 0.77 -6.45 12.71
C GLU A 102 1.50 -5.12 12.96
N GLY A 103 1.56 -4.27 11.94
CA GLY A 103 2.22 -2.99 12.08
C GLY A 103 2.03 -2.08 10.88
N THR A 104 2.27 -0.79 11.13
CA THR A 104 2.12 0.29 10.17
C THR A 104 3.37 1.15 10.15
N VAL A 105 3.75 1.64 8.97
CA VAL A 105 4.84 2.60 8.80
C VAL A 105 4.48 3.64 7.74
N ALA A 106 4.85 4.89 7.97
CA ALA A 106 4.73 5.94 6.97
C ALA A 106 5.75 5.74 5.84
N LEU A 107 5.29 5.82 4.59
CA LEU A 107 6.13 5.82 3.39
C LEU A 107 6.42 7.25 2.89
N SER A 108 5.50 8.17 3.19
CA SER A 108 5.57 9.61 2.99
C SER A 108 4.63 10.31 4.00
N ASP A 109 4.41 11.62 3.87
CA ASP A 109 3.51 12.37 4.77
C ASP A 109 2.08 11.81 4.80
N MET A 110 1.59 11.32 3.66
CA MET A 110 0.19 10.89 3.48
C MET A 110 0.04 9.46 2.96
N ALA A 111 1.16 8.77 2.68
CA ALA A 111 1.16 7.36 2.26
C ALA A 111 1.69 6.44 3.36
N ASN A 112 1.02 5.31 3.59
CA ASN A 112 1.38 4.35 4.62
C ASN A 112 1.38 2.91 4.10
N LEU A 113 2.24 2.08 4.70
CA LEU A 113 2.27 0.63 4.52
C LEU A 113 1.77 -0.02 5.80
N GLN A 114 0.88 -1.01 5.67
CA GLN A 114 0.38 -1.81 6.77
C GLN A 114 0.57 -3.29 6.48
N VAL A 115 0.95 -4.03 7.51
CA VAL A 115 0.98 -5.49 7.55
C VAL A 115 -0.09 -5.92 8.54
N ASN A 116 -1.12 -6.60 8.04
CA ASN A 116 -2.32 -6.94 8.81
C ASN A 116 -2.58 -8.44 8.77
N TYR A 117 -3.23 -8.97 9.80
CA TYR A 117 -3.82 -10.30 9.77
C TYR A 117 -5.07 -10.29 8.89
N TYR A 118 -5.29 -11.34 8.11
CA TYR A 118 -6.30 -11.26 7.03
C TYR A 118 -7.74 -11.04 7.54
N GLN A 119 -8.08 -11.44 8.76
CA GLN A 119 -9.42 -11.25 9.35
C GLN A 119 -9.54 -9.96 10.17
N SER A 120 -8.42 -9.30 10.53
CA SER A 120 -8.48 -8.04 11.27
C SER A 120 -8.93 -6.89 10.37
N TYR A 121 -8.67 -7.02 9.06
CA TYR A 121 -9.06 -6.03 8.06
C TYR A 121 -10.34 -6.45 7.33
N ARG A 122 -11.18 -5.47 6.96
CA ARG A 122 -12.40 -5.64 6.15
C ARG A 122 -12.08 -6.10 4.72
N ALA A 123 -11.65 -7.35 4.62
CA ALA A 123 -11.23 -8.02 3.39
C ALA A 123 -12.34 -8.05 2.33
N ASP A 124 -13.60 -7.96 2.76
CA ASP A 124 -14.81 -7.90 1.92
C ASP A 124 -14.88 -6.68 1.00
N TYR A 125 -14.17 -5.58 1.30
CA TYR A 125 -14.19 -4.37 0.46
C TYR A 125 -13.20 -4.41 -0.70
N TYR A 126 -12.13 -5.20 -0.58
CA TYR A 126 -10.96 -5.10 -1.46
C TYR A 126 -10.53 -6.43 -2.06
N PHE A 127 -11.04 -7.55 -1.54
CA PHE A 127 -10.90 -8.84 -2.19
C PHE A 127 -12.24 -9.26 -2.77
N PRO A 128 -12.23 -9.92 -3.95
CA PRO A 128 -13.47 -10.45 -4.51
C PRO A 128 -14.11 -11.38 -3.48
N PRO A 129 -15.42 -11.23 -3.24
CA PRO A 129 -16.10 -12.05 -2.27
C PRO A 129 -16.03 -13.51 -2.71
N GLN A 130 -15.78 -14.42 -1.76
CA GLN A 130 -15.77 -15.85 -2.07
C GLN A 130 -17.15 -16.37 -2.46
N ASN A 131 -18.19 -15.70 -1.96
CA ASN A 131 -19.59 -15.94 -2.31
C ASN A 131 -20.20 -14.60 -2.71
N LEU A 132 -20.83 -14.53 -3.88
CA LEU A 132 -21.54 -13.32 -4.32
C LEU A 132 -22.73 -13.07 -3.40
N THR A 133 -22.61 -12.08 -2.53
CA THR A 133 -23.74 -11.58 -1.74
C THR A 133 -24.43 -10.52 -2.56
N CYS A 134 -25.48 -10.90 -3.30
CA CYS A 134 -26.40 -9.92 -3.87
C CYS A 134 -27.09 -9.20 -2.71
N GLY A 135 -26.84 -7.89 -2.56
CA GLY A 135 -27.48 -7.06 -1.56
C GLY A 135 -28.97 -6.93 -1.85
N LEU A 136 -29.77 -7.86 -1.33
CA LEU A 136 -31.22 -7.77 -1.39
C LEU A 136 -31.68 -6.67 -0.42
N ASN A 137 -31.63 -5.40 -0.84
CA ASN A 137 -32.32 -4.35 -0.11
C ASN A 137 -33.81 -4.71 -0.01
N THR A 138 -34.43 -4.48 1.15
CA THR A 138 -35.88 -4.63 1.30
C THR A 138 -36.57 -3.66 0.31
N ASN A 139 -37.34 -4.21 -0.64
CA ASN A 139 -37.97 -3.54 -1.79
C ASN A 139 -37.07 -3.29 -3.02
N ALA A 140 -35.85 -3.84 -3.11
CA ALA A 140 -35.14 -3.85 -4.37
C ALA A 140 -35.86 -4.77 -5.39
N PRO A 141 -35.85 -4.41 -6.69
CA PRO A 141 -36.18 -5.35 -7.75
C PRO A 141 -35.40 -6.65 -7.54
N SER A 142 -36.01 -7.80 -7.81
CA SER A 142 -35.34 -9.10 -7.66
C SER A 142 -34.06 -9.12 -8.50
N THR A 143 -32.91 -8.99 -7.85
CA THR A 143 -31.60 -9.10 -8.48
C THR A 143 -31.38 -10.55 -8.89
N VAL A 144 -31.14 -10.77 -10.18
CA VAL A 144 -30.82 -12.07 -10.74
C VAL A 144 -29.32 -12.27 -10.63
N GLU A 145 -28.89 -13.33 -9.94
CA GLU A 145 -27.47 -13.65 -9.72
C GLU A 145 -26.66 -13.63 -11.03
N LYS A 146 -27.22 -14.21 -12.10
CA LYS A 146 -26.58 -14.21 -13.42
C LYS A 146 -26.34 -12.80 -13.98
N ASP A 147 -27.27 -11.87 -13.78
CA ASP A 147 -27.09 -10.50 -14.27
C ASP A 147 -25.90 -9.82 -13.54
N CYS A 148 -25.72 -10.08 -12.24
CA CYS A 148 -24.57 -9.59 -11.48
C CYS A 148 -23.26 -10.26 -11.88
N GLN A 149 -23.27 -11.58 -12.11
CA GLN A 149 -22.10 -12.30 -12.58
C GLN A 149 -21.66 -11.80 -13.96
N ASP A 150 -22.60 -11.62 -14.89
CA ASP A 150 -22.30 -11.10 -16.24
C ASP A 150 -21.72 -9.66 -16.16
N VAL A 151 -22.17 -8.83 -15.20
CA VAL A 151 -21.57 -7.50 -14.93
C VAL A 151 -20.15 -7.63 -14.40
N PHE A 152 -19.92 -8.49 -13.41
CA PHE A 152 -18.61 -8.69 -12.82
C PHE A 152 -17.58 -9.18 -13.87
N GLU A 153 -17.99 -10.11 -14.73
CA GLU A 153 -17.15 -10.62 -15.83
C GLU A 153 -16.91 -9.58 -16.93
N SER A 154 -17.73 -8.53 -17.02
CA SER A 154 -17.57 -7.47 -18.02
C SER A 154 -16.53 -6.41 -17.66
N TYR A 155 -15.97 -6.43 -16.43
CA TYR A 155 -14.87 -5.55 -16.07
C TYR A 155 -13.59 -6.00 -16.77
N LEU A 156 -12.93 -5.05 -17.42
CA LEU A 156 -11.68 -5.28 -18.10
C LEU A 156 -10.52 -4.90 -17.19
N ALA A 157 -9.44 -5.66 -17.26
CA ALA A 157 -8.16 -5.30 -16.68
C ALA A 157 -7.06 -5.38 -17.73
N ASP A 158 -6.03 -4.54 -17.61
CA ASP A 158 -4.84 -4.67 -18.47
C ASP A 158 -3.98 -5.89 -18.09
N GLY A 159 -2.90 -6.11 -18.83
CA GLY A 159 -1.96 -7.21 -18.57
C GLY A 159 -1.27 -7.15 -17.19
N GLU A 160 -1.40 -6.03 -16.48
CA GLU A 160 -0.85 -5.77 -15.16
C GLU A 160 -1.95 -5.87 -14.06
N GLY A 161 -3.20 -6.14 -14.46
CA GLY A 161 -4.34 -6.31 -13.55
C GLY A 161 -4.99 -5.01 -13.08
N ARG A 162 -4.76 -3.88 -13.76
CA ARG A 162 -5.42 -2.60 -13.47
C ARG A 162 -6.75 -2.51 -14.19
N LEU A 163 -7.78 -1.99 -13.52
CA LEU A 163 -9.10 -1.78 -14.13
C LEU A 163 -9.02 -0.82 -15.31
N ILE A 164 -9.71 -1.17 -16.40
CA ILE A 164 -9.77 -0.39 -17.64
C ILE A 164 -11.20 0.09 -17.86
N ASN A 165 -11.37 1.40 -17.96
CA ASN A 165 -12.65 2.04 -18.22
C ASN A 165 -13.12 1.83 -19.67
N ASP A 166 -14.35 2.26 -19.95
CA ASP A 166 -14.96 2.07 -21.27
C ASP A 166 -14.22 2.86 -22.39
N ASP A 167 -13.49 3.92 -22.01
CA ASP A 167 -12.60 4.68 -22.90
C ASP A 167 -11.22 4.00 -23.11
N HIS A 168 -11.02 2.78 -22.60
CA HIS A 168 -9.76 2.02 -22.68
C HIS A 168 -8.58 2.66 -21.93
N HIS A 169 -8.86 3.43 -20.88
CA HIS A 169 -7.86 4.01 -19.99
C HIS A 169 -7.88 3.35 -18.60
N PRO A 170 -6.74 3.29 -17.89
CA PRO A 170 -6.71 2.88 -16.49
C PRO A 170 -7.63 3.75 -15.61
N SER A 171 -8.38 3.12 -14.72
CA SER A 171 -9.26 3.79 -13.77
C SER A 171 -9.12 3.19 -12.37
N ASN A 172 -9.30 4.00 -11.34
CA ASN A 172 -9.29 3.57 -9.94
C ASN A 172 -10.65 3.11 -9.43
N TYR A 173 -11.70 3.48 -10.15
CA TYR A 173 -13.07 3.14 -9.82
C TYR A 173 -13.89 2.98 -11.10
N MET A 174 -14.83 2.05 -11.08
CA MET A 174 -15.78 1.84 -12.14
C MET A 174 -17.10 1.34 -11.56
N THR A 175 -18.20 1.75 -12.18
CA THR A 175 -19.53 1.23 -11.90
C THR A 175 -20.10 0.68 -13.20
N LYS A 176 -20.61 -0.54 -13.17
CA LYS A 176 -21.36 -1.14 -14.27
C LYS A 176 -22.68 -1.67 -13.73
N SER A 177 -23.72 -1.54 -14.54
CA SER A 177 -25.03 -2.09 -14.28
C SER A 177 -25.51 -2.84 -15.52
N PHE A 178 -26.29 -3.89 -15.29
CA PHE A 178 -26.90 -4.68 -16.36
C PHE A 178 -28.19 -5.29 -15.85
N LYS A 179 -29.30 -4.99 -16.53
CA LYS A 179 -30.63 -5.50 -16.19
C LYS A 179 -30.98 -5.30 -14.70
N THR A 180 -31.00 -6.39 -13.92
CA THR A 180 -31.37 -6.37 -12.50
C THR A 180 -30.20 -6.14 -11.55
N CYS A 181 -28.97 -6.06 -12.07
CA CYS A 181 -27.77 -5.67 -11.34
C CYS A 181 -27.54 -4.16 -11.47
N THR A 182 -27.54 -3.45 -10.34
CA THR A 182 -27.33 -2.00 -10.25
C THR A 182 -26.34 -1.65 -9.16
#